data_AF-A0A1I0GGM5-F1
#
_entry.id   AF-A0A1I0GGM5-F1
#
_cell.length_a   1.000
_cell.length_b   1.000
_cell.length_c   1.000
_cell.angle_alpha   90.00
_cell.angle_beta   90.00
_cell.angle_gamma   90.00
#
_symmetry.space_group_name_H-M   'P 1'
#
loop_
_entity.id
_entity.type
_entity.pdbx_description
1 polymer ?
#
loop_
_entity_poly.entity_id
_entity_poly.type
_entity_poly.pdbx_seq_one_letter_code
_entity_poly.pdbx_strand_id
1 'polypeptide(L)'
;MKKIITLTMTIVLLLVMTLSLAGCGGDESATADPVSLVDVTTEQGISLKLPSDLAKQDNGAYANMETGDNAGFGVTEIAGAPLSSATEEDVVALYQSKYDDVVVTSFENGIQINGKEALVSQVNLTTPGGHAITLTLVMVTDDTNNYIGTFIYGKDKTDGALYKNLQACIDSITIAGTPDSTAASAQVGTSVKDDLSEYLYNNFGTVFEPEDRDIIETYEEAILTGDSENFAKALSDTLPAKNNALLEKLKAYTPQTTEVQELHNLFIQAIELRKDAYTQLVVVMAKQSTEAEIDAAFVLLDEYEAKIDEFLTKGESMKKDLGV
;
A
#
# COMPACT_ATOMS: atom_id res chain seq x y z
N MET A 1 -5.94 -0.16 36.11
CA MET A 1 -5.91 1.20 35.50
C MET A 1 -4.50 1.75 35.30
N LYS A 2 -3.64 1.92 36.32
CA LYS A 2 -2.27 2.46 36.11
C LYS A 2 -1.25 1.55 35.40
N LYS A 3 -1.51 0.23 35.28
CA LYS A 3 -0.64 -0.71 34.57
C LYS A 3 -1.04 -1.02 33.12
N ILE A 4 -2.28 -0.67 32.73
CA ILE A 4 -2.74 -0.74 31.33
C ILE A 4 -2.06 0.37 30.50
N ILE A 5 -1.80 1.52 31.13
CA ILE A 5 -1.07 2.65 30.55
C ILE A 5 0.40 2.28 30.20
N THR A 6 1.03 1.36 30.94
CA THR A 6 2.42 0.94 30.71
C THR A 6 2.56 -0.06 29.55
N LEU A 7 1.48 -0.79 29.21
CA LEU A 7 1.46 -1.69 28.06
C LEU A 7 1.28 -0.92 26.75
N THR A 8 0.40 0.10 26.75
CA THR A 8 0.25 1.07 25.65
C THR A 8 1.55 1.83 25.34
N MET A 9 2.40 2.14 26.32
CA MET A 9 3.65 2.88 26.08
C MET A 9 4.77 2.05 25.45
N THR A 10 4.75 0.72 25.60
CA THR A 10 5.82 -0.14 25.07
C THR A 10 5.56 -0.56 23.62
N ILE A 11 4.28 -0.66 23.22
CA ILE A 11 3.85 -0.94 21.84
C ILE A 11 3.93 0.33 20.97
N VAL A 12 3.65 1.51 21.55
CA VAL A 12 3.83 2.82 20.90
C VAL A 12 5.30 3.10 20.51
N LEU A 13 6.28 2.44 21.13
CA LEU A 13 7.69 2.67 20.81
C LEU A 13 8.22 1.86 19.62
N LEU A 14 7.50 0.85 19.13
CA LEU A 14 7.96 -0.02 18.04
C LEU A 14 7.35 0.35 16.68
N LEU A 15 6.11 0.85 16.63
CA LEU A 15 5.48 1.29 15.37
C LEU A 15 5.81 2.73 14.96
N VAL A 16 6.30 3.57 15.89
CA VAL A 16 6.69 4.97 15.61
C VAL A 16 8.12 5.07 15.03
N MET A 17 8.88 3.96 14.97
CA MET A 17 10.27 4.00 14.47
C MET A 17 10.42 4.09 12.94
N THR A 18 9.34 4.14 12.15
CA THR A 18 9.45 4.34 10.69
C THR A 18 8.96 5.70 10.19
N LEU A 19 8.51 6.60 11.07
CA LEU A 19 8.08 7.96 10.68
C LEU A 19 8.79 9.10 11.43
N SER A 20 9.78 8.81 12.28
CA SER A 20 10.70 9.85 12.77
C SER A 20 11.83 10.10 11.76
N LEU A 21 11.51 10.70 10.61
CA LEU A 21 12.54 11.34 9.80
C LEU A 21 12.87 12.69 10.44
N ALA A 22 13.84 12.64 11.37
CA ALA A 22 14.60 13.80 11.76
C ALA A 22 15.31 14.33 10.50
N GLY A 23 14.74 15.37 9.90
CA GLY A 23 15.48 16.25 9.00
C GLY A 23 16.61 16.90 9.81
N CYS A 24 17.77 16.27 9.82
CA CYS A 24 18.99 16.92 10.25
C CYS A 24 19.49 17.72 9.05
N GLY A 25 19.32 19.05 9.11
CA GLY A 25 19.84 19.97 8.10
C GLY A 25 21.34 19.77 7.93
N GLY A 26 21.73 19.24 6.77
CA GLY A 26 23.12 19.22 6.32
C GLY A 26 23.36 20.41 5.41
N ASP A 27 24.32 21.25 5.81
CA ASP A 27 24.80 22.43 5.11
C ASP A 27 25.14 22.17 3.63
N GLU A 28 24.80 23.16 2.80
CA GLU A 28 25.19 23.32 1.40
C GLU A 28 26.72 23.34 1.27
N SER A 29 27.34 22.24 0.80
CA SER A 29 28.57 22.27 -0.03
C SER A 29 29.08 20.86 -0.32
N ALA A 30 28.38 20.14 -1.18
CA ALA A 30 29.02 19.14 -2.03
C ALA A 30 28.39 19.27 -3.42
N THR A 31 29.19 19.58 -4.43
CA THR A 31 28.76 19.52 -5.83
C THR A 31 28.42 18.06 -6.14
N ALA A 32 27.15 17.71 -5.97
CA ALA A 32 26.61 16.41 -6.32
C ALA A 32 26.80 16.14 -7.81
N ASP A 33 27.08 14.89 -8.16
CA ASP A 33 27.10 14.45 -9.54
C ASP A 33 25.78 14.80 -10.24
N PRO A 34 25.79 15.11 -11.55
CA PRO A 34 24.58 15.48 -12.26
C PRO A 34 23.56 14.34 -12.19
N VAL A 35 22.41 14.60 -11.57
CA VAL A 35 21.32 13.62 -11.46
C VAL A 35 20.78 13.30 -12.85
N SER A 36 20.78 12.02 -13.19
CA SER A 36 20.29 11.51 -14.49
C SER A 36 18.94 10.82 -14.31
N LEU A 37 18.19 10.64 -15.40
CA LEU A 37 16.97 9.83 -15.38
C LEU A 37 17.31 8.36 -15.65
N VAL A 38 16.83 7.46 -14.80
CA VAL A 38 16.97 6.01 -14.90
C VAL A 38 15.63 5.35 -15.15
N ASP A 39 15.61 4.33 -16.02
CA ASP A 39 14.41 3.54 -16.26
C ASP A 39 14.12 2.63 -15.05
N VAL A 40 12.86 2.61 -14.64
CA VAL A 40 12.33 1.86 -13.50
C VAL A 40 11.07 1.15 -13.95
N THR A 41 10.91 -0.12 -13.54
CA THR A 41 9.65 -0.85 -13.63
C THR A 41 9.24 -1.23 -12.22
N THR A 42 8.06 -0.77 -11.80
CA THR A 42 7.50 -1.07 -10.49
C THR A 42 6.89 -2.47 -10.48
N GLU A 43 6.68 -3.00 -9.29
CA GLU A 43 6.02 -4.30 -9.09
C GLU A 43 4.56 -4.28 -9.57
N GLN A 44 3.95 -3.09 -9.67
CA GLN A 44 2.60 -2.87 -10.18
C GLN A 44 2.54 -2.80 -11.72
N GLY A 45 3.65 -3.06 -12.43
CA GLY A 45 3.70 -3.05 -13.89
C GLY A 45 3.74 -1.65 -14.51
N ILE A 46 4.10 -0.62 -13.72
CA ILE A 46 4.31 0.74 -14.19
C ILE A 46 5.78 0.90 -14.54
N SER A 47 6.08 1.17 -15.81
CA SER A 47 7.43 1.51 -16.26
C SER A 47 7.54 3.01 -16.51
N LEU A 48 8.55 3.65 -15.92
CA LEU A 48 8.79 5.09 -16.03
C LEU A 48 10.27 5.43 -15.81
N LYS A 49 10.61 6.69 -16.00
CA LYS A 49 11.91 7.27 -15.65
C LYS A 49 11.83 8.00 -14.32
N LEU A 50 12.82 7.79 -13.47
CA LEU A 50 12.99 8.50 -12.21
C LEU A 50 14.39 9.12 -12.09
N PRO A 51 14.55 10.22 -11.34
CA PRO A 51 15.86 10.72 -10.94
C PRO A 51 16.70 9.64 -10.25
N SER A 52 17.97 9.51 -10.66
CA SER A 52 18.89 8.47 -10.19
C SER A 52 19.26 8.55 -8.72
N ASP A 53 18.95 9.67 -8.06
CA ASP A 53 19.14 9.90 -6.63
C ASP A 53 17.95 9.43 -5.77
N LEU A 54 16.84 9.01 -6.39
CA LEU A 54 15.76 8.32 -5.68
C LEU A 54 16.07 6.83 -5.54
N ALA A 55 16.34 6.39 -4.31
CA ALA A 55 16.59 4.98 -4.00
C ALA A 55 15.29 4.23 -3.71
N LYS A 56 15.16 2.99 -4.20
CA LYS A 56 14.04 2.11 -3.85
C LYS A 56 14.05 1.81 -2.35
N GLN A 57 12.90 1.92 -1.73
CA GLN A 57 12.63 1.62 -0.33
C GLN A 57 11.94 0.25 -0.21
N ASP A 58 11.94 -0.33 0.99
CA ASP A 58 11.38 -1.67 1.24
C ASP A 58 9.88 -1.78 0.93
N ASN A 59 9.15 -0.67 1.00
CA ASN A 59 7.72 -0.59 0.68
C ASN A 59 7.43 -0.37 -0.83
N GLY A 60 8.45 -0.46 -1.69
CA GLY A 60 8.32 -0.25 -3.13
C GLY A 60 8.31 1.21 -3.59
N ALA A 61 8.30 2.18 -2.67
CA ALA A 61 8.46 3.60 -3.00
C ALA A 61 9.92 3.93 -3.34
N TYR A 62 10.15 5.10 -3.91
CA TYR A 62 11.46 5.62 -4.27
C TYR A 62 11.67 6.95 -3.56
N ALA A 63 12.76 7.10 -2.81
CA ALA A 63 12.99 8.31 -2.03
C ALA A 63 14.45 8.74 -2.04
N ASN A 64 14.67 10.05 -2.03
CA ASN A 64 15.94 10.64 -1.65
C ASN A 64 15.81 11.12 -0.21
N MET A 65 16.49 10.43 0.72
CA MET A 65 16.37 10.69 2.15
C MET A 65 17.04 12.00 2.58
N GLU A 66 17.95 12.55 1.76
CA GLU A 66 18.60 13.84 2.01
C GLU A 66 17.68 15.00 1.63
N THR A 67 16.97 14.87 0.49
CA THR A 67 16.09 15.92 0.00
C THR A 67 14.64 15.77 0.47
N GLY A 68 14.23 14.58 0.88
CA GLY A 68 12.83 14.25 1.19
C GLY A 68 11.95 14.12 -0.07
N ASP A 69 12.54 14.11 -1.26
CA ASP A 69 11.82 13.84 -2.50
C ASP A 69 11.39 12.36 -2.54
N ASN A 70 10.18 12.09 -3.01
CA ASN A 70 9.60 10.75 -3.01
C ASN A 70 8.74 10.51 -4.27
N ALA A 71 8.79 9.29 -4.81
CA ALA A 71 7.81 8.76 -5.74
C ALA A 71 7.20 7.43 -5.22
N GLY A 72 5.87 7.35 -5.19
CA GLY A 72 5.11 6.17 -4.76
C GLY A 72 4.15 5.69 -5.83
N PHE A 73 3.87 4.39 -5.87
CA PHE A 73 3.10 3.74 -6.93
C PHE A 73 2.06 2.77 -6.40
N GLY A 74 0.96 2.62 -7.12
CA GLY A 74 -0.13 1.71 -6.77
C GLY A 74 -0.99 1.34 -7.98
N VAL A 75 -1.86 0.35 -7.79
CA VAL A 75 -2.87 -0.05 -8.77
C VAL A 75 -4.18 -0.30 -8.05
N THR A 76 -5.28 0.12 -8.66
CA THR A 76 -6.64 -0.11 -8.14
C THR A 76 -7.56 -0.51 -9.28
N GLU A 77 -8.50 -1.42 -9.04
CA GLU A 77 -9.53 -1.75 -10.04
C GLU A 77 -10.48 -0.56 -10.21
N ILE A 78 -10.97 -0.33 -11.43
CA ILE A 78 -11.95 0.72 -11.69
C ILE A 78 -13.31 0.30 -11.11
N ALA A 79 -13.59 0.73 -9.89
CA ALA A 79 -14.88 0.55 -9.24
C ALA A 79 -15.76 1.80 -9.45
N GLY A 80 -16.49 1.86 -10.57
CA GLY A 80 -17.55 2.86 -10.77
C GLY A 80 -17.36 3.74 -12.01
N ALA A 81 -17.26 5.05 -11.79
CA ALA A 81 -17.26 6.03 -12.88
C ALA A 81 -15.91 6.04 -13.62
N PRO A 82 -15.89 6.28 -14.94
CA PRO A 82 -14.64 6.32 -15.71
C PRO A 82 -13.73 7.46 -15.23
N LEU A 83 -12.41 7.32 -15.43
CA LEU A 83 -11.42 8.31 -14.99
C LEU A 83 -11.73 9.72 -15.54
N SER A 84 -12.17 9.83 -16.79
CA SER A 84 -12.65 11.06 -17.44
C SER A 84 -13.80 11.78 -16.73
N SER A 85 -14.49 11.13 -15.81
CA SER A 85 -15.54 11.77 -15.00
C SER A 85 -15.03 12.39 -13.70
N ALA A 86 -13.79 12.10 -13.30
CA ALA A 86 -13.18 12.64 -12.09
C ALA A 86 -13.03 14.16 -12.18
N THR A 87 -13.21 14.82 -11.04
CA THR A 87 -13.19 16.27 -10.89
C THR A 87 -12.09 16.72 -9.91
N GLU A 88 -11.81 18.02 -9.90
CA GLU A 88 -10.94 18.62 -8.87
C GLU A 88 -11.46 18.34 -7.45
N GLU A 89 -12.79 18.36 -7.25
CA GLU A 89 -13.41 18.10 -5.96
C GLU A 89 -13.14 16.67 -5.48
N ASP A 90 -13.11 15.69 -6.39
CA ASP A 90 -12.78 14.31 -6.07
C ASP A 90 -11.32 14.18 -5.57
N VAL A 91 -10.39 14.88 -6.24
CA VAL A 91 -8.97 14.91 -5.81
C VAL A 91 -8.82 15.57 -4.44
N VAL A 92 -9.55 16.66 -4.21
CA VAL A 92 -9.57 17.33 -2.90
C VAL A 92 -10.08 16.39 -1.82
N ALA A 93 -11.20 15.69 -2.07
CA ALA A 93 -11.80 14.76 -1.12
C ALA A 93 -10.85 13.59 -0.75
N LEU A 94 -10.04 13.10 -1.69
CA LEU A 94 -9.02 12.07 -1.43
C LEU A 94 -8.04 12.47 -0.33
N TYR A 95 -7.59 13.73 -0.33
CA TYR A 95 -6.58 14.22 0.61
C TYR A 95 -7.16 14.88 1.86
N GLN A 96 -8.36 15.45 1.79
CA GLN A 96 -8.98 16.17 2.92
C GLN A 96 -9.31 15.28 4.12
N SER A 97 -9.39 13.96 3.94
CA SER A 97 -9.53 13.03 5.07
C SER A 97 -8.28 12.99 5.96
N LYS A 98 -7.11 13.40 5.45
CA LYS A 98 -5.80 13.29 6.12
C LYS A 98 -5.10 14.63 6.33
N TYR A 99 -5.46 15.66 5.58
CA TYR A 99 -4.80 16.96 5.61
C TYR A 99 -5.82 18.10 5.64
N ASP A 100 -5.59 19.09 6.51
CA ASP A 100 -6.53 20.19 6.74
C ASP A 100 -6.44 21.31 5.68
N ASP A 101 -5.33 21.40 4.95
CA ASP A 101 -4.97 22.55 4.09
C ASP A 101 -4.69 22.18 2.62
N VAL A 102 -5.49 21.25 2.07
CA VAL A 102 -5.39 20.78 0.68
C VAL A 102 -5.77 21.89 -0.31
N VAL A 103 -4.85 22.23 -1.22
CA VAL A 103 -5.07 23.19 -2.32
C VAL A 103 -4.63 22.58 -3.65
N VAL A 104 -5.58 22.32 -4.55
CA VAL A 104 -5.27 21.93 -5.94
C VAL A 104 -4.68 23.13 -6.68
N THR A 105 -3.49 22.97 -7.24
CA THR A 105 -2.79 24.00 -8.04
C THR A 105 -2.85 23.75 -9.54
N SER A 106 -3.02 22.50 -9.93
CA SER A 106 -3.32 22.13 -11.32
C SER A 106 -4.15 20.86 -11.38
N PHE A 107 -4.96 20.75 -12.43
CA PHE A 107 -5.77 19.59 -12.71
C PHE A 107 -5.98 19.46 -14.22
N GLU A 108 -5.56 18.33 -14.75
CA GLU A 108 -5.68 17.96 -16.15
C GLU A 108 -6.31 16.58 -16.21
N ASN A 109 -7.52 16.48 -16.74
CA ASN A 109 -8.23 15.22 -16.93
C ASN A 109 -8.58 15.01 -18.42
N GLY A 110 -8.67 13.74 -18.83
CA GLY A 110 -8.91 13.35 -20.22
C GLY A 110 -7.70 13.57 -21.13
N ILE A 111 -6.50 13.70 -20.55
CA ILE A 111 -5.25 13.73 -21.32
C ILE A 111 -4.83 12.31 -21.68
N GLN A 112 -3.82 12.19 -22.55
CA GLN A 112 -3.22 10.89 -22.87
C GLN A 112 -1.75 10.87 -22.48
N ILE A 113 -1.36 9.83 -21.75
CA ILE A 113 0.03 9.50 -21.49
C ILE A 113 0.30 8.17 -22.19
N ASN A 114 1.22 8.20 -23.18
CA ASN A 114 1.57 7.04 -24.01
C ASN A 114 0.35 6.28 -24.59
N GLY A 115 -0.66 7.04 -25.02
CA GLY A 115 -1.87 6.51 -25.67
C GLY A 115 -2.93 5.94 -24.71
N LYS A 116 -2.74 6.09 -23.40
CA LYS A 116 -3.70 5.70 -22.36
C LYS A 116 -4.35 6.93 -21.75
N GLU A 117 -5.64 6.83 -21.45
CA GLU A 117 -6.37 7.90 -20.75
C GLU A 117 -5.74 8.15 -19.39
N ALA A 118 -5.57 9.41 -19.04
CA ALA A 118 -4.88 9.81 -17.84
C ALA A 118 -5.45 11.08 -17.21
N LEU A 119 -5.18 11.20 -15.91
CA LEU A 119 -5.43 12.37 -15.08
C LEU A 119 -4.13 12.74 -14.38
N VAL A 120 -3.79 14.03 -14.40
CA VAL A 120 -2.67 14.59 -13.64
C VAL A 120 -3.21 15.74 -12.79
N SER A 121 -2.96 15.69 -11.48
CA SER A 121 -3.30 16.78 -10.58
C SER A 121 -2.14 17.10 -9.66
N GLN A 122 -1.93 18.39 -9.40
CA GLN A 122 -0.96 18.84 -8.43
C GLN A 122 -1.68 19.52 -7.27
N VAL A 123 -1.23 19.18 -6.07
CA VAL A 123 -1.81 19.61 -4.80
C VAL A 123 -0.69 20.13 -3.91
N ASN A 124 -0.93 21.28 -3.29
CA ASN A 124 -0.14 21.75 -2.17
C ASN A 124 -0.87 21.43 -0.86
N LEU A 125 -0.14 20.92 0.13
CA LEU A 125 -0.66 20.63 1.45
C LEU A 125 0.46 20.66 2.51
N THR A 126 0.09 20.64 3.77
CA THR A 126 1.01 20.52 4.90
C THR A 126 0.89 19.15 5.54
N THR A 127 2.02 18.44 5.68
CA THR A 127 2.03 17.14 6.36
C THR A 127 1.70 17.29 7.85
N PRO A 128 1.27 16.23 8.56
CA PRO A 128 1.09 16.26 10.01
C PRO A 128 2.33 16.73 10.79
N GLY A 129 3.52 16.56 10.23
CA GLY A 129 4.78 17.07 10.78
C GLY A 129 5.03 18.56 10.58
N GLY A 130 4.11 19.29 9.94
CA GLY A 130 4.22 20.73 9.67
C GLY A 130 5.04 21.09 8.42
N HIS A 131 5.33 20.13 7.54
CA HIS A 131 6.10 20.37 6.33
C HIS A 131 5.19 20.68 5.14
N ALA A 132 5.38 21.85 4.52
CA ALA A 132 4.69 22.20 3.28
C ALA A 132 5.28 21.43 2.09
N ILE A 133 4.43 20.68 1.39
CA ILE A 133 4.82 19.86 0.24
C ILE A 133 3.98 20.17 -0.99
N THR A 134 4.53 19.82 -2.14
CA THR A 134 3.79 19.69 -3.39
C THR A 134 3.72 18.22 -3.74
N LEU A 135 2.50 17.72 -3.95
CA LEU A 135 2.20 16.36 -4.36
C LEU A 135 1.62 16.40 -5.76
N THR A 136 2.16 15.60 -6.67
CA THR A 136 1.59 15.38 -8.00
C THR A 136 1.05 13.97 -8.09
N LEU A 137 -0.27 13.87 -8.28
CA LEU A 137 -1.00 12.65 -8.55
C LEU A 137 -1.08 12.43 -10.06
N VAL A 138 -0.72 11.22 -10.50
CA VAL A 138 -0.91 10.76 -11.87
C VAL A 138 -1.73 9.48 -11.82
N MET A 139 -2.81 9.44 -12.58
CA MET A 139 -3.60 8.23 -12.80
C MET A 139 -3.58 7.92 -14.29
N VAL A 140 -3.26 6.67 -14.65
CA VAL A 140 -3.32 6.16 -16.03
C VAL A 140 -4.19 4.92 -16.02
N THR A 141 -5.08 4.77 -16.99
CA THR A 141 -6.01 3.62 -17.04
C THR A 141 -5.81 2.74 -18.27
N ASP A 142 -6.03 1.43 -18.12
CA ASP A 142 -6.19 0.47 -19.21
C ASP A 142 -7.65 0.01 -19.41
N ASP A 143 -8.61 0.80 -18.94
CA ASP A 143 -10.06 0.50 -18.90
C ASP A 143 -10.47 -0.57 -17.88
N THR A 144 -9.52 -1.25 -17.23
CA THR A 144 -9.78 -2.23 -16.16
C THR A 144 -9.26 -1.72 -14.82
N ASN A 145 -8.06 -1.16 -14.82
CA ASN A 145 -7.36 -0.67 -13.64
C ASN A 145 -7.00 0.81 -13.78
N ASN A 146 -6.90 1.49 -12.64
CA ASN A 146 -6.22 2.77 -12.49
C ASN A 146 -4.84 2.51 -11.88
N TYR A 147 -3.80 2.83 -12.65
CA TYR A 147 -2.41 2.85 -12.22
C TYR A 147 -2.08 4.23 -11.68
N ILE A 148 -1.64 4.27 -10.42
CA ILE A 148 -1.47 5.50 -9.65
C ILE A 148 0.03 5.74 -9.44
N GLY A 149 0.50 6.92 -9.82
CA GLY A 149 1.80 7.45 -9.46
C GLY A 149 1.64 8.70 -8.60
N THR A 150 2.44 8.82 -7.55
CA THR A 150 2.50 10.02 -6.70
C THR A 150 3.94 10.51 -6.64
N PHE A 151 4.15 11.81 -6.85
CA PHE A 151 5.46 12.45 -6.78
C PHE A 151 5.40 13.58 -5.75
N ILE A 152 6.24 13.53 -4.74
CA ILE A 152 6.22 14.45 -3.60
C ILE A 152 7.57 15.12 -3.47
N TYR A 153 7.58 16.44 -3.31
CA TYR A 153 8.76 17.22 -2.99
C TYR A 153 8.37 18.41 -2.10
N GLY A 154 9.35 19.00 -1.41
CA GLY A 154 9.12 20.17 -0.57
C GLY A 154 8.64 21.36 -1.41
N LYS A 155 7.62 22.09 -0.95
CA LYS A 155 6.98 23.17 -1.72
C LYS A 155 7.96 24.27 -2.16
N ASP A 156 8.97 24.55 -1.34
CA ASP A 156 10.00 25.56 -1.61
C ASP A 156 11.24 24.98 -2.33
N LYS A 157 11.26 23.67 -2.63
CA LYS A 157 12.40 22.98 -3.26
C LYS A 157 12.30 22.94 -4.79
N THR A 158 12.36 24.12 -5.41
CA THR A 158 12.32 24.25 -6.89
C THR A 158 13.64 23.88 -7.58
N ASP A 159 14.66 23.48 -6.82
CA ASP A 159 15.96 23.08 -7.36
C ASP A 159 16.23 21.57 -7.33
N GLY A 160 15.33 20.79 -6.71
CA GLY A 160 15.45 19.34 -6.61
C GLY A 160 15.37 18.64 -7.97
N ALA A 161 16.02 17.48 -8.07
CA ALA A 161 16.05 16.70 -9.31
C ALA A 161 14.66 16.20 -9.71
N LEU A 162 13.82 15.83 -8.73
CA LEU A 162 12.44 15.44 -8.98
C LEU A 162 11.62 16.60 -9.55
N TYR A 163 11.67 17.79 -8.94
CA TYR A 163 10.97 18.97 -9.46
C TYR A 163 11.38 19.30 -10.90
N LYS A 164 12.69 19.34 -11.18
CA LYS A 164 13.22 19.69 -12.51
C LYS A 164 12.87 18.68 -13.60
N ASN A 165 12.69 17.41 -13.23
CA ASN A 165 12.42 16.33 -14.18
C ASN A 165 10.99 15.79 -14.10
N LEU A 166 10.09 16.40 -13.31
CA LEU A 166 8.75 15.88 -13.05
C LEU A 166 8.00 15.55 -14.34
N GLN A 167 7.96 16.49 -15.29
CA GLN A 167 7.27 16.27 -16.56
C GLN A 167 7.86 15.10 -17.35
N ALA A 168 9.19 14.97 -17.37
CA ALA A 168 9.85 13.86 -18.05
C ALA A 168 9.55 12.50 -17.37
N CYS A 169 9.37 12.49 -16.04
CA CYS A 169 8.91 11.31 -15.32
C CYS A 169 7.48 10.96 -15.75
N ILE A 170 6.56 11.93 -15.77
CA ILE A 170 5.15 11.76 -16.15
C ILE A 170 5.04 11.26 -17.60
N ASP A 171 5.68 11.93 -18.55
CA ASP A 171 5.62 11.60 -19.99
C ASP A 171 6.18 10.20 -20.29
N SER A 172 7.08 9.70 -19.44
CA SER A 172 7.70 8.38 -19.60
C SER A 172 6.84 7.22 -19.08
N ILE A 173 5.73 7.49 -18.40
CA ILE A 173 4.90 6.45 -17.79
C ILE A 173 4.29 5.56 -18.88
N THR A 174 4.60 4.28 -18.82
CA THR A 174 3.98 3.22 -19.62
C THR A 174 3.47 2.16 -18.65
N ILE A 175 2.33 1.57 -18.98
CA ILE A 175 1.78 0.42 -18.24
C ILE A 175 2.00 -0.82 -19.11
N ALA A 176 2.44 -1.92 -18.48
CA ALA A 176 2.60 -3.18 -19.19
C ALA A 176 1.27 -3.53 -19.88
N GLY A 177 1.29 -3.68 -21.21
CA GLY A 177 0.08 -3.91 -21.99
C GLY A 177 -0.62 -5.18 -21.51
N THR A 178 -1.91 -5.07 -21.21
CA THR A 178 -2.84 -6.19 -21.23
C THR A 178 -2.61 -6.95 -22.56
N PRO A 179 -2.37 -8.27 -22.56
CA PRO A 179 -2.33 -9.03 -23.80
C PRO A 179 -3.65 -8.79 -24.54
N ASP A 180 -3.55 -8.44 -25.81
CA ASP A 180 -4.65 -8.21 -26.73
C ASP A 180 -5.78 -9.24 -26.52
N SER A 181 -6.92 -8.83 -25.94
CA SER A 181 -8.02 -9.71 -25.52
C SER A 181 -8.87 -10.23 -26.71
N THR A 182 -8.31 -10.23 -27.92
CA THR A 182 -8.93 -10.85 -29.10
C THR A 182 -8.41 -12.27 -29.39
N ALA A 183 -7.52 -12.81 -28.56
CA ALA A 183 -7.23 -14.24 -28.59
C ALA A 183 -8.33 -15.02 -27.86
N ALA A 184 -9.18 -15.67 -28.66
CA ALA A 184 -10.07 -16.74 -28.23
C ALA A 184 -9.39 -17.66 -27.20
N SER A 185 -10.13 -18.02 -26.15
CA SER A 185 -9.81 -19.04 -25.14
C SER A 185 -8.65 -19.95 -25.53
N ALA A 186 -7.44 -19.60 -25.11
CA ALA A 186 -6.26 -20.42 -25.25
C ALA A 186 -5.68 -20.63 -23.85
N GLN A 187 -5.51 -21.90 -23.51
CA GLN A 187 -5.15 -22.44 -22.20
C GLN A 187 -4.12 -21.62 -21.43
N VAL A 188 -4.46 -21.37 -20.15
CA VAL A 188 -3.59 -20.90 -19.07
C VAL A 188 -2.25 -21.62 -19.11
N GLY A 189 -1.17 -20.84 -19.09
CA GLY A 189 0.19 -21.34 -19.01
C GLY A 189 0.36 -22.22 -17.77
N THR A 190 0.76 -23.47 -17.97
CA THR A 190 0.93 -24.48 -16.92
C THR A 190 2.23 -24.30 -16.12
N SER A 191 2.74 -23.07 -15.98
CA SER A 191 4.02 -22.79 -15.33
C SER A 191 3.82 -22.16 -13.96
N VAL A 192 4.65 -22.55 -13.00
CA VAL A 192 4.64 -21.98 -11.64
C VAL A 192 4.86 -20.46 -11.67
N LYS A 193 5.61 -19.97 -12.65
CA LYS A 193 5.89 -18.54 -12.85
C LYS A 193 4.62 -17.75 -13.20
N ASP A 194 3.84 -18.24 -14.16
CA ASP A 194 2.65 -17.54 -14.63
C ASP A 194 1.56 -17.56 -13.55
N ASP A 195 1.39 -18.72 -12.90
CA ASP A 195 0.44 -18.90 -11.79
C ASP A 195 0.82 -18.05 -10.56
N LEU A 196 2.11 -17.95 -10.23
CA LEU A 196 2.58 -17.07 -9.14
C LEU A 196 2.35 -15.60 -9.48
N SER A 197 2.62 -15.20 -10.73
CA SER A 197 2.41 -13.82 -11.18
C SER A 197 0.92 -13.46 -11.12
N GLU A 198 0.05 -14.34 -11.62
CA GLU A 198 -1.40 -14.16 -11.52
C GLU A 198 -1.87 -14.12 -10.06
N TYR A 199 -1.33 -14.99 -9.20
CA TYR A 199 -1.67 -15.00 -7.79
C TYR A 199 -1.26 -13.71 -7.09
N LEU A 200 -0.02 -13.23 -7.27
CA LEU A 200 0.48 -12.05 -6.57
C LEU A 200 -0.13 -10.76 -7.10
N TYR A 201 -0.23 -10.61 -8.42
CA TYR A 201 -0.63 -9.34 -9.04
C TYR A 201 -2.14 -9.21 -9.23
N ASN A 202 -2.88 -10.31 -9.45
CA ASN A 202 -4.32 -10.24 -9.76
C ASN A 202 -5.22 -10.76 -8.64
N ASN A 203 -4.67 -11.40 -7.61
CA ASN A 203 -5.46 -11.87 -6.46
C ASN A 203 -4.95 -11.25 -5.16
N PHE A 204 -3.68 -11.46 -4.81
CA PHE A 204 -3.13 -10.95 -3.55
C PHE A 204 -3.11 -9.43 -3.49
N GLY A 205 -2.47 -8.73 -4.43
CA GLY A 205 -2.35 -7.27 -4.40
C GLY A 205 -3.64 -6.51 -4.72
N THR A 206 -4.61 -7.12 -5.40
CA THR A 206 -5.83 -6.44 -5.90
C THR A 206 -7.10 -6.82 -5.16
N VAL A 207 -7.22 -8.08 -4.72
CA VAL A 207 -8.45 -8.61 -4.11
C VAL A 207 -8.28 -8.78 -2.60
N PHE A 208 -7.13 -9.26 -2.15
CA PHE A 208 -6.93 -9.65 -0.75
C PHE A 208 -6.25 -8.56 0.10
N GLU A 209 -5.19 -7.91 -0.39
CA GLU A 209 -4.44 -6.87 0.34
C GLU A 209 -5.31 -5.64 0.71
N PRO A 210 -6.16 -5.08 -0.17
CA PRO A 210 -6.99 -3.93 0.20
C PRO A 210 -7.97 -4.25 1.33
N GLU A 211 -8.56 -5.45 1.32
CA GLU A 211 -9.44 -5.90 2.40
C GLU A 211 -8.67 -6.12 3.71
N ASP A 212 -7.42 -6.56 3.61
CA ASP A 212 -6.52 -6.73 4.75
C ASP A 212 -6.13 -5.38 5.38
N ARG A 213 -5.76 -4.40 4.55
CA ARG A 213 -5.39 -3.05 5.00
C ARG A 213 -6.54 -2.36 5.72
N ASP A 214 -7.76 -2.43 5.20
CA ASP A 214 -8.95 -1.88 5.86
C ASP A 214 -9.18 -2.46 7.28
N ILE A 215 -8.89 -3.75 7.46
CA ILE A 215 -9.00 -4.47 8.74
C ILE A 215 -7.91 -3.98 9.69
N ILE A 216 -6.67 -3.85 9.20
CA ILE A 216 -5.52 -3.35 9.95
C ILE A 216 -5.73 -1.88 10.36
N GLU A 217 -6.15 -1.00 9.44
CA GLU A 217 -6.37 0.42 9.72
C GLU A 217 -7.46 0.64 10.78
N THR A 218 -8.56 -0.11 10.71
CA THR A 218 -9.63 -0.04 11.73
C THR A 218 -9.10 -0.43 13.13
N TYR A 219 -8.18 -1.40 13.18
CA TYR A 219 -7.55 -1.87 14.40
C TYR A 219 -6.52 -0.87 14.93
N GLU A 220 -5.67 -0.35 14.04
CA GLU A 220 -4.65 0.65 14.35
C GLU A 220 -5.26 1.96 14.84
N GLU A 221 -6.30 2.48 14.18
CA GLU A 221 -7.00 3.71 14.60
C GLU A 221 -7.59 3.57 16.01
N ALA A 222 -8.24 2.44 16.29
CA ALA A 222 -8.84 2.17 17.59
C ALA A 222 -7.78 2.02 18.71
N ILE A 223 -6.59 1.50 18.39
CA ILE A 223 -5.45 1.43 19.31
C ILE A 223 -4.83 2.81 19.52
N LEU A 224 -4.57 3.56 18.44
CA LEU A 224 -3.89 4.85 18.45
C LEU A 224 -4.67 5.92 19.20
N THR A 225 -6.00 5.90 19.09
CA THR A 225 -6.90 6.84 19.77
C THR A 225 -7.11 6.50 21.25
N GLY A 226 -6.67 5.31 21.69
CA GLY A 226 -6.96 4.80 23.04
C GLY A 226 -8.47 4.65 23.31
N ASP A 227 -9.26 4.63 22.25
CA ASP A 227 -10.71 4.57 22.30
C ASP A 227 -11.14 3.12 22.47
N SER A 228 -11.14 2.68 23.74
CA SER A 228 -11.53 1.32 24.10
C SER A 228 -12.94 0.93 23.65
N GLU A 229 -13.82 1.91 23.42
CA GLU A 229 -15.20 1.66 22.97
C GLU A 229 -15.22 1.40 21.46
N ASN A 230 -14.51 2.22 20.67
CA ASN A 230 -14.32 1.96 19.24
C ASN A 230 -13.51 0.67 18.98
N PHE A 231 -12.51 0.37 19.81
CA PHE A 231 -11.77 -0.89 19.75
C PHE A 231 -12.66 -2.11 20.04
N ALA A 232 -13.45 -2.05 21.10
CA ALA A 232 -14.40 -3.11 21.44
C ALA A 232 -15.44 -3.32 20.33
N LYS A 233 -15.95 -2.24 19.75
CA LYS A 233 -16.91 -2.27 18.66
C LYS A 233 -16.30 -2.82 17.36
N ALA A 234 -15.08 -2.41 17.01
CA ALA A 234 -14.37 -2.94 15.85
C ALA A 234 -14.13 -4.45 15.98
N LEU A 235 -13.69 -4.90 17.16
CA LEU A 235 -13.46 -6.31 17.45
C LEU A 235 -14.76 -7.13 17.46
N SER A 236 -15.90 -6.60 17.95
CA SER A 236 -17.15 -7.37 18.02
C SER A 236 -17.98 -7.34 16.74
N ASP A 237 -18.09 -6.18 16.09
CA ASP A 237 -19.12 -5.95 15.05
C ASP A 237 -18.54 -5.97 13.64
N THR A 238 -17.28 -5.52 13.47
CA THR A 238 -16.72 -5.24 12.14
C THR A 238 -15.70 -6.29 11.70
N LEU A 239 -14.69 -6.56 12.53
CA LEU A 239 -13.55 -7.41 12.16
C LEU A 239 -13.94 -8.88 11.89
N PRO A 240 -14.82 -9.53 12.67
CA PRO A 240 -15.22 -10.91 12.39
C PRO A 240 -15.94 -11.06 11.04
N ALA A 241 -16.80 -10.10 10.70
CA ALA A 241 -17.54 -10.11 9.43
C ALA A 241 -16.58 -9.90 8.24
N LYS A 242 -15.66 -8.93 8.33
CA LYS A 242 -14.64 -8.69 7.30
C LYS A 242 -13.70 -9.89 7.10
N ASN A 243 -13.19 -10.48 8.19
CA ASN A 243 -12.34 -11.69 8.10
C ASN A 243 -13.08 -12.89 7.48
N ASN A 244 -14.37 -13.07 7.79
CA ASN A 244 -15.16 -14.13 7.16
C ASN A 244 -15.31 -13.91 5.65
N ALA A 245 -15.59 -12.67 5.23
CA ALA A 245 -15.70 -12.35 3.81
C ALA A 245 -14.38 -12.60 3.05
N LEU A 246 -13.25 -12.20 3.64
CA LEU A 246 -11.92 -12.46 3.08
C LEU A 246 -11.63 -13.97 3.01
N LEU A 247 -11.93 -14.74 4.06
CA LEU A 247 -11.73 -16.18 4.06
C LEU A 247 -12.56 -16.91 3.01
N GLU A 248 -13.81 -16.51 2.80
CA GLU A 248 -14.67 -17.09 1.74
C GLU A 248 -14.08 -16.82 0.35
N LYS A 249 -13.57 -15.61 0.10
CA LYS A 249 -12.90 -15.27 -1.17
C LYS A 249 -11.61 -16.06 -1.37
N LEU A 250 -10.78 -16.16 -0.33
CA LEU A 250 -9.55 -16.95 -0.37
C LEU A 250 -9.87 -18.41 -0.68
N LYS A 251 -10.81 -19.03 0.03
CA LYS A 251 -11.19 -20.45 -0.18
C LYS A 251 -11.86 -20.71 -1.52
N ALA A 252 -12.47 -19.70 -2.14
CA ALA A 252 -13.07 -19.80 -3.46
C ALA A 252 -12.03 -19.75 -4.59
N TYR A 253 -10.88 -19.13 -4.35
CA TYR A 253 -9.77 -19.10 -5.28
C TYR A 253 -8.88 -20.34 -5.11
N THR A 254 -8.39 -20.90 -6.21
CA THR A 254 -7.47 -22.04 -6.17
C THR A 254 -6.39 -21.80 -7.22
N PRO A 255 -5.14 -21.53 -6.80
CA PRO A 255 -4.01 -21.43 -7.73
C PRO A 255 -3.86 -22.72 -8.55
N GLN A 256 -3.28 -22.61 -9.74
CA GLN A 256 -3.20 -23.73 -10.69
C GLN A 256 -2.11 -24.75 -10.34
N THR A 257 -1.03 -24.30 -9.68
CA THR A 257 0.16 -25.09 -9.38
C THR A 257 0.29 -25.36 -7.88
N THR A 258 0.88 -26.51 -7.54
CA THR A 258 1.01 -26.96 -6.14
C THR A 258 1.82 -25.97 -5.31
N GLU A 259 2.88 -25.40 -5.87
CA GLU A 259 3.77 -24.46 -5.18
C GLU A 259 3.03 -23.17 -4.78
N VAL A 260 2.18 -22.65 -5.67
CA VAL A 260 1.37 -21.45 -5.40
C VAL A 260 0.17 -21.79 -4.51
N GLN A 261 -0.41 -22.99 -4.63
CA GLN A 261 -1.42 -23.49 -3.68
C GLN A 261 -0.87 -23.57 -2.26
N GLU A 262 0.36 -24.04 -2.08
CA GLU A 262 0.99 -24.08 -0.76
C GLU A 262 1.23 -22.67 -0.20
N LEU A 263 1.67 -21.72 -1.03
CA LEU A 263 1.80 -20.31 -0.64
C LEU A 263 0.43 -19.73 -0.24
N HIS A 264 -0.60 -19.97 -1.04
CA HIS A 264 -1.97 -19.53 -0.77
C HIS A 264 -2.54 -20.11 0.53
N ASN A 265 -2.27 -21.39 0.80
CA ASN A 265 -2.70 -22.05 2.04
C ASN A 265 -2.04 -21.48 3.29
N LEU A 266 -0.82 -20.93 3.20
CA LEU A 266 -0.20 -20.21 4.32
C LEU A 266 -0.98 -18.93 4.64
N PHE A 267 -1.39 -18.21 3.60
CA PHE A 267 -2.17 -16.99 3.79
C PHE A 267 -3.56 -17.28 4.36
N ILE A 268 -4.25 -18.33 3.88
CA ILE A 268 -5.51 -18.79 4.48
C ILE A 268 -5.33 -19.09 5.97
N GLN A 269 -4.30 -19.86 6.35
CA GLN A 269 -4.02 -20.20 7.75
C GLN A 269 -3.78 -18.95 8.60
N ALA A 270 -3.05 -17.97 8.09
CA ALA A 270 -2.84 -16.70 8.78
C ALA A 270 -4.19 -16.00 9.05
N ILE A 271 -5.04 -15.86 8.03
CA ILE A 271 -6.33 -15.18 8.21
C ILE A 271 -7.26 -15.96 9.16
N GLU A 272 -7.21 -17.29 9.16
CA GLU A 272 -7.95 -18.12 10.13
C GLU A 272 -7.48 -17.88 11.57
N LEU A 273 -6.16 -17.86 11.81
CA LEU A 273 -5.59 -17.56 13.13
C LEU A 273 -5.95 -16.16 13.61
N ARG A 274 -5.88 -15.16 12.71
CA ARG A 274 -6.28 -13.78 13.02
C ARG A 274 -7.75 -13.68 13.43
N LYS A 275 -8.63 -14.38 12.71
CA LYS A 275 -10.06 -14.44 13.05
C LYS A 275 -10.29 -15.05 14.43
N ASP A 276 -9.61 -16.15 14.74
CA ASP A 276 -9.74 -16.83 16.02
C ASP A 276 -9.19 -15.95 17.16
N ALA A 277 -8.05 -15.29 16.94
CA ALA A 277 -7.46 -14.34 17.87
C ALA A 277 -8.42 -13.19 18.22
N TYR A 278 -9.03 -12.56 17.21
CA TYR A 278 -10.00 -11.48 17.45
C TYR A 278 -11.25 -11.96 18.17
N THR A 279 -11.73 -13.15 17.83
CA THR A 279 -12.87 -13.75 18.54
C THR A 279 -12.54 -13.97 20.03
N GLN A 280 -11.33 -14.43 20.35
CA GLN A 280 -10.90 -14.60 21.74
C GLN A 280 -10.71 -13.26 22.46
N LEU A 281 -10.15 -12.25 21.80
CA LEU A 281 -10.01 -10.92 22.38
C LEU A 281 -11.36 -10.29 22.74
N VAL A 282 -12.38 -10.43 21.89
CA VAL A 282 -13.75 -9.99 22.21
C VAL A 282 -14.27 -10.67 23.47
N VAL A 283 -14.10 -12.00 23.57
CA VAL A 283 -14.56 -12.77 24.72
C VAL A 283 -13.86 -12.33 26.00
N VAL A 284 -12.55 -12.12 25.93
CA VAL A 284 -11.70 -11.67 27.05
C VAL A 284 -12.05 -10.25 27.49
N MET A 285 -12.43 -9.38 26.56
CA MET A 285 -12.86 -8.00 26.84
C MET A 285 -14.28 -7.92 27.41
N ALA A 286 -15.18 -8.82 26.99
CA ALA A 286 -16.59 -8.80 27.39
C ALA A 286 -16.86 -9.42 28.78
N LYS A 287 -15.89 -10.14 29.36
CA LYS A 287 -16.03 -10.83 30.66
C LYS A 287 -14.86 -10.50 31.59
N GLN A 288 -15.02 -10.77 32.88
CA GLN A 288 -13.86 -10.82 33.78
C GLN A 288 -13.01 -12.04 33.43
N SER A 289 -12.00 -11.83 32.61
CA SER A 289 -11.05 -12.87 32.21
C SER A 289 -9.84 -12.96 33.13
N THR A 290 -9.30 -14.16 33.23
CA THR A 290 -8.03 -14.42 33.93
C THR A 290 -6.84 -14.01 33.05
N GLU A 291 -5.69 -13.76 33.67
CA GLU A 291 -4.42 -13.47 32.96
C GLU A 291 -4.07 -14.58 31.95
N ALA A 292 -4.29 -15.85 32.30
CA ALA A 292 -4.05 -16.97 31.39
C ALA A 292 -4.98 -16.98 30.16
N GLU A 293 -6.23 -16.50 30.29
CA GLU A 293 -7.14 -16.36 29.13
C GLU A 293 -6.75 -15.19 28.23
N ILE A 294 -6.20 -14.12 28.82
CA ILE A 294 -5.65 -12.99 28.07
C ILE A 294 -4.41 -13.45 27.28
N ASP A 295 -3.46 -14.11 27.94
CA ASP A 295 -2.23 -14.61 27.32
C ASP A 295 -2.53 -15.59 26.18
N ALA A 296 -3.51 -16.49 26.35
CA ALA A 296 -3.92 -17.42 25.30
C ALA A 296 -4.44 -16.72 24.04
N ALA A 297 -5.13 -15.58 24.17
CA ALA A 297 -5.59 -14.79 23.04
C ALA A 297 -4.42 -14.11 22.30
N PHE A 298 -3.37 -13.70 23.01
CA PHE A 298 -2.16 -13.13 22.42
C PHE A 298 -1.28 -14.18 21.73
N VAL A 299 -1.23 -15.41 22.24
CA VAL A 299 -0.51 -16.51 21.57
C VAL A 299 -1.04 -16.74 20.14
N LEU A 300 -2.34 -16.61 19.91
CA LEU A 300 -2.90 -16.73 18.55
C LEU A 300 -2.53 -15.57 17.63
N LEU A 301 -2.30 -14.38 18.18
CA LEU A 301 -1.77 -13.25 17.40
C LEU A 301 -0.32 -13.52 17.00
N ASP A 302 0.51 -14.01 17.94
CA ASP A 302 1.90 -14.38 17.64
C ASP A 302 1.96 -15.49 16.57
N GLU A 303 1.07 -16.49 16.64
CA GLU A 303 0.96 -17.55 15.63
C GLU A 303 0.50 -17.02 14.26
N TYR A 304 -0.42 -16.05 14.24
CA TYR A 304 -0.82 -15.35 13.03
C TYR A 304 0.36 -14.62 12.38
N GLU A 305 1.11 -13.83 13.16
CA GLU A 305 2.26 -13.07 12.67
C GLU A 305 3.32 -14.01 12.08
N ALA A 306 3.62 -15.11 12.78
CA ALA A 306 4.53 -16.13 12.29
C ALA A 306 4.08 -16.74 10.95
N LYS A 307 2.77 -16.88 10.72
CA LYS A 307 2.23 -17.40 9.45
C LYS A 307 2.29 -16.39 8.32
N ILE A 308 2.10 -15.10 8.61
CA ILE A 308 2.32 -14.03 7.63
C ILE A 308 3.80 -13.98 7.23
N ASP A 309 4.72 -14.06 8.19
CA ASP A 309 6.16 -14.09 7.90
C ASP A 309 6.55 -15.31 7.04
N GLU A 310 5.97 -16.48 7.32
CA GLU A 310 6.17 -17.69 6.51
C GLU A 310 5.66 -17.49 5.07
N PHE A 311 4.47 -16.89 4.92
CA PHE A 311 3.90 -16.54 3.61
C PHE A 311 4.80 -15.58 2.84
N LEU A 312 5.22 -14.46 3.45
CA LEU A 312 6.05 -13.44 2.80
C LEU A 312 7.41 -14.01 2.41
N THR A 313 8.06 -14.75 3.31
CA THR A 313 9.36 -15.37 3.06
C THR A 313 9.27 -16.36 1.89
N LYS A 314 8.21 -17.19 1.86
CA LYS A 314 8.01 -18.14 0.76
C LYS A 314 7.72 -17.42 -0.56
N GLY A 315 6.86 -16.40 -0.54
CA GLY A 315 6.54 -15.59 -1.72
C GLY A 315 7.78 -14.94 -2.33
N GLU A 316 8.61 -14.30 -1.51
CA GLU A 316 9.86 -13.67 -1.96
C GLU A 316 10.88 -14.67 -2.50
N SER A 317 11.01 -15.83 -1.86
CA SER A 317 11.86 -16.91 -2.39
C SER A 317 11.38 -17.37 -3.76
N MET A 318 10.08 -17.58 -3.93
CA MET A 318 9.50 -18.01 -5.20
C MET A 318 9.65 -16.95 -6.30
N LYS A 319 9.44 -15.66 -6.00
CA LYS A 319 9.70 -14.56 -6.94
C LYS A 319 11.14 -14.58 -7.46
N LYS A 320 12.10 -14.66 -6.53
CA LYS A 320 13.53 -14.71 -6.84
C LYS A 320 13.91 -15.92 -7.71
N ASP A 321 13.43 -17.10 -7.36
CA ASP A 321 13.77 -18.34 -8.06
C ASP A 321 13.18 -18.41 -9.48
N LEU A 322 12.03 -17.76 -9.70
CA LEU A 322 11.30 -17.76 -10.98
C LEU A 322 11.58 -16.51 -11.84
N GLY A 323 12.31 -15.53 -11.30
CA GLY A 323 12.59 -14.24 -11.94
C GLY A 323 11.30 -13.48 -12.24
N VAL A 324 10.41 -13.42 -11.26
CA VAL A 324 9.20 -12.61 -11.21
C VAL A 324 9.52 -11.31 -10.48
#